data_AF-A0A8T6C021-F1
#
_entry.id   AF-A0A8T6C021-F1
#
_cell.length_a   1.000
_cell.length_b   1.000
_cell.length_c   1.000
_cell.angle_alpha   90.00
_cell.angle_beta   90.00
_cell.angle_gamma   90.00
#
_symmetry.space_group_name_H-M   'P 1'
#
loop_
_entity.id
_entity.type
_entity.pdbx_description
1 polymer ?
#
loop_
_entity_poly.entity_id
_entity_poly.type
_entity_poly.pdbx_seq_one_letter_code
_entity_poly.pdbx_strand_id
1 'polypeptide(L)'
;DLAGEITGVTDGAGREFRLVLTTQAQRAEEARTSSLSSSDSSRPLSASPFPDTLPGTEYGPDRGIRLSAVWLMHDPAYPESLPAAPLVRYTYTEAGELLAVYDRSNTQVRAFTYDAQHPGRMVAHRYAGRPEMRYRYDDTGRVVEQLNPAGLSYRYQYEQDRITVTDSLNRREVLHTEGGAGLKRVVKKELADGSVTHSGYDAAGRLTAQTDAAGRRTEYGLNVVSGDITDITTPDGRETKFYYNDGNQLTAVVSPDGLESRREYDEPGRLVSETSRSGETVRYRYDDAHSELPATTTDATGSTRQMT
;
A
#
# COMPACT_ATOMS: atom_id res chain seq x y z
N ASP A 1 -19.50 -11.79 -19.07
CA ASP A 1 -18.68 -12.82 -19.71
C ASP A 1 -17.42 -12.09 -20.19
N LEU A 2 -16.42 -11.98 -19.31
CA LEU A 2 -15.29 -11.04 -19.44
C LEU A 2 -14.01 -11.71 -20.02
N ALA A 3 -14.18 -12.88 -20.63
CA ALA A 3 -13.06 -13.68 -21.13
C ALA A 3 -12.42 -13.02 -22.36
N GLY A 4 -11.17 -12.55 -22.23
CA GLY A 4 -10.50 -11.79 -23.28
C GLY A 4 -11.05 -10.37 -23.47
N GLU A 5 -11.83 -9.85 -22.51
CA GLU A 5 -12.41 -8.52 -22.61
C GLU A 5 -11.31 -7.47 -22.49
N ILE A 6 -11.23 -6.63 -23.52
CA ILE A 6 -10.34 -5.48 -23.58
C ILE A 6 -11.10 -4.32 -22.94
N THR A 7 -10.68 -3.88 -21.76
CA THR A 7 -11.25 -2.68 -21.16
C THR A 7 -10.38 -1.48 -21.54
N GLY A 8 -10.99 -0.53 -22.24
CA GLY A 8 -10.43 0.81 -22.40
C GLY A 8 -10.56 1.59 -21.10
N VAL A 9 -9.49 2.24 -20.66
CA VAL A 9 -9.50 3.09 -19.47
C VAL A 9 -8.87 4.42 -19.82
N THR A 10 -9.47 5.52 -19.37
CA THR A 10 -8.93 6.86 -19.54
C THR A 10 -8.54 7.42 -18.18
N ASP A 11 -7.37 8.05 -18.08
CA ASP A 11 -6.97 8.73 -16.86
C ASP A 11 -7.40 10.22 -16.84
N GLY A 12 -7.11 10.91 -15.74
CA GLY A 12 -7.46 12.33 -15.57
C GLY A 12 -6.77 13.28 -16.57
N ALA A 13 -5.74 12.81 -17.28
CA ALA A 13 -5.04 13.57 -18.31
C ALA A 13 -5.57 13.26 -19.73
N GLY A 14 -6.61 12.43 -19.85
CA GLY A 14 -7.17 12.03 -21.14
C GLY A 14 -6.35 10.97 -21.90
N ARG A 15 -5.37 10.33 -21.24
CA ARG A 15 -4.62 9.22 -21.87
C ARG A 15 -5.47 7.97 -21.88
N GLU A 16 -5.51 7.29 -23.02
CA GLU A 16 -6.29 6.06 -23.17
C GLU A 16 -5.40 4.83 -23.08
N PHE A 17 -5.83 3.86 -22.29
CA PHE A 17 -5.12 2.62 -22.03
C PHE A 17 -5.95 1.42 -22.48
N ARG A 18 -5.27 0.42 -23.03
CA ARG A 18 -5.85 -0.90 -23.32
C ARG A 18 -5.36 -1.91 -22.30
N LEU A 19 -6.28 -2.48 -21.52
CA LEU A 19 -5.97 -3.57 -20.61
C LEU A 19 -6.23 -4.92 -21.30
N VAL A 20 -5.26 -5.82 -21.26
CA VAL A 20 -5.41 -7.20 -21.75
C VAL A 20 -5.66 -8.12 -20.57
N LEU A 21 -6.80 -8.81 -20.57
CA LEU A 21 -7.22 -9.70 -19.50
C LEU A 21 -7.16 -11.16 -19.96
N THR A 22 -6.75 -12.07 -19.08
CA THR A 22 -6.71 -13.52 -19.31
C THR A 22 -7.59 -14.25 -18.32
N THR A 23 -8.27 -15.30 -18.77
CA THR A 23 -9.01 -16.22 -17.89
C THR A 23 -8.14 -17.38 -17.42
N GLN A 24 -8.63 -18.07 -16.39
CA GLN A 24 -8.04 -19.31 -15.91
C GLN A 24 -7.90 -20.38 -17.00
N ALA A 25 -8.96 -20.58 -17.81
CA ALA A 25 -8.96 -21.54 -18.90
C ALA A 25 -7.93 -21.21 -20.00
N GLN A 26 -7.80 -19.92 -20.36
CA GLN A 26 -6.79 -19.47 -21.33
C GLN A 26 -5.37 -19.76 -20.84
N ARG A 27 -5.07 -19.45 -19.58
CA ARG A 27 -3.75 -19.74 -18.98
C ARG A 27 -3.46 -21.24 -18.90
N ALA A 28 -4.45 -22.06 -18.55
CA ALA A 28 -4.28 -23.51 -18.51
C ALA A 28 -3.97 -24.09 -19.90
N GLU A 29 -4.61 -23.57 -20.96
CA GLU A 29 -4.34 -24.01 -22.33
C GLU A 29 -2.97 -23.55 -22.86
N GLU A 30 -2.58 -22.30 -22.57
CA GLU A 30 -1.23 -21.79 -22.87
C GLU A 30 -0.13 -22.62 -22.20
N ALA A 31 -0.36 -23.07 -20.96
CA ALA A 31 0.57 -23.95 -20.25
C ALA A 31 0.66 -25.34 -20.91
N ARG A 32 -0.47 -25.94 -21.31
CA ARG A 32 -0.50 -27.23 -22.03
C ARG A 32 0.26 -27.15 -23.36
N THR A 33 -0.01 -26.16 -24.18
CA THR A 33 0.64 -25.98 -25.49
C THR A 33 2.14 -25.71 -25.36
N SER A 34 2.55 -24.97 -24.32
CA SER A 34 3.95 -24.74 -23.99
C SER A 34 4.66 -26.02 -23.51
N SER A 35 3.97 -26.89 -22.78
CA SER A 35 4.51 -28.19 -22.34
C SER A 35 4.69 -29.19 -23.48
N LEU A 36 3.79 -29.18 -24.48
CA LEU A 36 3.84 -30.04 -25.66
C LEU A 36 4.94 -29.65 -26.66
N SER A 37 5.40 -28.39 -26.61
CA SER A 37 6.47 -27.88 -27.48
C SER A 37 7.88 -27.97 -26.88
N SER A 38 8.00 -28.28 -25.57
CA SER A 38 9.29 -28.62 -24.94
C SER A 38 9.56 -30.13 -25.04
N SER A 39 10.62 -30.50 -25.76
CA SER A 39 11.01 -31.89 -26.01
C SER A 39 11.56 -32.67 -24.80
N ASP A 40 11.39 -32.18 -23.56
CA ASP A 40 12.12 -32.70 -22.40
C ASP A 40 11.28 -32.87 -21.12
N SER A 41 9.96 -33.13 -21.24
CA SER A 41 9.20 -33.54 -20.06
C SER A 41 8.13 -34.58 -20.37
N SER A 42 8.41 -35.82 -19.97
CA SER A 42 7.41 -36.89 -19.90
C SER A 42 6.56 -36.70 -18.64
N ARG A 43 5.61 -35.76 -18.65
CA ARG A 43 4.56 -35.67 -17.63
C ARG A 43 3.24 -36.18 -18.22
N PRO A 44 2.54 -37.14 -17.59
CA PRO A 44 1.28 -37.62 -18.12
C PRO A 44 0.24 -36.50 -18.14
N LEU A 45 -0.50 -36.41 -19.24
CA LEU A 45 -1.69 -35.58 -19.44
C LEU A 45 -2.78 -36.02 -18.45
N SER A 46 -2.68 -35.62 -17.18
CA SER A 46 -3.82 -35.69 -16.28
C SER A 46 -4.64 -34.42 -16.45
N ALA A 47 -5.97 -34.55 -16.44
CA ALA A 47 -6.92 -33.44 -16.48
C ALA A 47 -6.49 -32.32 -15.51
N SER A 48 -6.61 -31.05 -15.92
CA SER A 48 -6.26 -29.91 -15.05
C SER A 48 -6.89 -30.13 -13.67
N PRO A 49 -6.11 -30.29 -12.58
CA PRO A 49 -6.65 -30.48 -11.24
C PRO A 49 -7.26 -29.19 -10.68
N PHE A 50 -7.32 -28.14 -11.49
CA PHE A 50 -7.72 -26.80 -11.09
C PHE A 50 -9.19 -26.57 -11.47
N PRO A 51 -10.06 -26.29 -10.49
CA PRO A 51 -11.44 -25.93 -10.80
C PRO A 51 -11.47 -24.63 -11.62
N ASP A 52 -12.43 -24.53 -12.54
CA ASP A 52 -12.67 -23.31 -13.36
C ASP A 52 -12.94 -22.06 -12.50
N THR A 53 -13.21 -22.25 -11.21
CA THR A 53 -13.42 -21.21 -10.20
C THR A 53 -12.58 -21.52 -8.98
N LEU A 54 -11.79 -20.55 -8.52
CA LEU A 54 -11.12 -20.63 -7.23
C LEU A 54 -12.14 -20.28 -6.13
N PRO A 55 -12.01 -20.84 -4.91
CA PRO A 55 -12.88 -20.46 -3.80
C PRO A 55 -12.83 -18.94 -3.60
N GLY A 56 -14.00 -18.34 -3.42
CA GLY A 56 -14.11 -16.89 -3.23
C GLY A 56 -13.30 -16.42 -2.03
N THR A 57 -12.63 -15.29 -2.20
CA THR A 57 -12.05 -14.56 -1.08
C THR A 57 -13.14 -13.70 -0.44
N GLU A 58 -12.84 -13.06 0.68
CA GLU A 58 -13.72 -12.03 1.27
C GLU A 58 -14.03 -10.87 0.31
N TYR A 59 -13.26 -10.73 -0.76
CA TYR A 59 -13.44 -9.76 -1.84
C TYR A 59 -14.32 -10.28 -3.00
N GLY A 60 -14.95 -11.45 -2.84
CA GLY A 60 -15.85 -12.06 -3.82
C GLY A 60 -15.26 -13.31 -4.51
N PRO A 61 -16.04 -13.97 -5.38
CA PRO A 61 -15.58 -15.11 -6.14
C PRO A 61 -14.44 -14.69 -7.09
N ASP A 62 -13.28 -15.34 -6.98
CA ASP A 62 -12.22 -15.14 -7.97
C ASP A 62 -12.68 -15.75 -9.29
N ARG A 63 -13.03 -14.86 -10.23
CA ARG A 63 -13.47 -15.23 -11.59
C ARG A 63 -12.31 -15.72 -12.47
N GLY A 64 -11.10 -15.85 -11.90
CA GLY A 64 -9.91 -16.31 -12.61
C GLY A 64 -9.39 -15.31 -13.64
N ILE A 65 -9.84 -14.04 -13.59
CA ILE A 65 -9.41 -13.00 -14.51
C ILE A 65 -8.12 -12.37 -13.99
N ARG A 66 -7.13 -12.19 -14.87
CA ARG A 66 -5.84 -11.55 -14.54
C ARG A 66 -5.43 -10.60 -15.65
N LEU A 67 -4.90 -9.44 -15.28
CA LEU A 67 -4.32 -8.47 -16.21
C LEU A 67 -2.98 -8.98 -16.74
N SER A 68 -2.85 -9.23 -18.04
CA SER A 68 -1.61 -9.73 -18.65
C SER A 68 -0.75 -8.62 -19.29
N ALA A 69 -1.35 -7.53 -19.73
CA ALA A 69 -0.62 -6.40 -20.31
C ALA A 69 -1.41 -5.09 -20.24
N VAL A 70 -0.69 -3.97 -20.21
CA VAL A 70 -1.23 -2.60 -20.35
C VAL A 70 -0.58 -1.92 -21.54
N TRP A 71 -1.38 -1.35 -22.43
CA TRP A 71 -0.91 -0.57 -23.57
C TRP A 71 -1.37 0.88 -23.46
N LEU A 72 -0.51 1.81 -23.84
CA LEU A 72 -0.90 3.20 -24.09
C LEU A 72 -1.39 3.29 -25.53
N MET A 73 -2.65 3.67 -25.71
CA MET A 73 -3.30 3.77 -27.02
C MET A 73 -3.43 5.20 -27.50
N HIS A 74 -3.53 6.16 -26.58
CA HIS A 74 -3.59 7.57 -26.88
C HIS A 74 -2.93 8.38 -25.78
N ASP A 75 -2.16 9.39 -26.17
CA ASP A 75 -1.59 10.39 -25.28
C ASP A 75 -1.81 11.78 -25.89
N PRO A 76 -2.68 12.63 -25.30
CA PRO A 76 -2.94 13.96 -25.83
C PRO A 76 -1.70 14.86 -25.91
N ALA A 77 -0.72 14.66 -25.02
CA ALA A 77 0.51 15.45 -25.02
C ALA A 77 1.52 14.96 -26.08
N TYR A 78 1.50 13.67 -26.40
CA TYR A 78 2.45 13.04 -27.33
C TYR A 78 1.76 12.06 -28.32
N PRO A 79 0.85 12.54 -29.17
CA PRO A 79 -0.04 11.68 -29.97
C PRO A 79 0.70 10.81 -30.99
N GLU A 80 1.88 11.23 -31.46
CA GLU A 80 2.68 10.50 -32.46
C GLU A 80 3.77 9.60 -31.81
N SER A 81 3.91 9.62 -30.49
CA SER A 81 5.01 8.94 -29.76
C SER A 81 4.50 7.80 -28.90
N LEU A 82 3.64 6.95 -29.46
CA LEU A 82 3.10 5.80 -28.74
C LEU A 82 4.09 4.62 -28.73
N PRO A 83 4.20 3.88 -27.62
CA PRO A 83 5.10 2.75 -27.53
C PRO A 83 4.63 1.57 -28.40
N ALA A 84 5.55 0.96 -29.14
CA ALA A 84 5.28 -0.25 -29.94
C ALA A 84 5.13 -1.54 -29.10
N ALA A 85 5.41 -1.44 -27.80
CA ALA A 85 5.35 -2.53 -26.83
C ALA A 85 4.43 -2.13 -25.67
N PRO A 86 3.85 -3.09 -24.93
CA PRO A 86 3.07 -2.77 -23.75
C PRO A 86 3.94 -2.05 -22.71
N LEU A 87 3.33 -1.17 -21.91
CA LEU A 87 4.00 -0.47 -20.82
C LEU A 87 4.48 -1.43 -19.72
N VAL A 88 3.70 -2.48 -19.49
CA VAL A 88 3.97 -3.54 -18.50
C VAL A 88 3.31 -4.84 -18.93
N ARG A 89 3.93 -5.97 -18.61
CA ARG A 89 3.33 -7.31 -18.75
C ARG A 89 3.42 -8.11 -17.46
N TYR A 90 2.47 -9.00 -17.29
CA TYR A 90 2.36 -9.90 -16.14
C TYR A 90 2.26 -11.35 -16.62
N THR A 91 2.84 -12.25 -15.85
CA THR A 91 2.73 -13.70 -16.05
C THR A 91 2.24 -14.34 -14.77
N TYR A 92 1.56 -15.48 -14.89
CA TYR A 92 0.88 -16.12 -13.77
C TYR A 92 1.12 -17.62 -13.78
N THR A 93 1.00 -18.26 -12.62
CA THR A 93 0.85 -19.72 -12.54
C THR A 93 -0.45 -20.14 -13.21
N GLU A 94 -0.60 -21.45 -13.45
CA GLU A 94 -1.89 -21.99 -13.90
C GLU A 94 -2.99 -21.55 -12.95
N ALA A 95 -2.78 -21.62 -11.63
CA ALA A 95 -3.70 -21.16 -10.58
C ALA A 95 -3.90 -19.62 -10.50
N GLY A 96 -3.28 -18.84 -11.39
CA GLY A 96 -3.47 -17.39 -11.43
C GLY A 96 -2.65 -16.61 -10.38
N GLU A 97 -1.61 -17.20 -9.79
CA GLU A 97 -0.70 -16.50 -8.88
C GLU A 97 0.34 -15.72 -9.69
N LEU A 98 0.63 -14.48 -9.34
CA LEU A 98 1.54 -13.62 -10.12
C LEU A 98 2.97 -14.17 -10.08
N LEU A 99 3.52 -14.61 -11.22
CA LEU A 99 4.87 -15.16 -11.34
C LEU A 99 5.94 -14.12 -11.62
N ALA A 100 5.66 -13.20 -12.54
CA ALA A 100 6.63 -12.16 -12.91
C ALA A 100 5.97 -10.93 -13.51
N VAL A 101 6.65 -9.79 -13.33
CA VAL A 101 6.33 -8.50 -13.93
C VAL A 101 7.46 -8.14 -14.89
N TYR A 102 7.11 -7.67 -16.08
CA TYR A 102 8.04 -7.22 -17.10
C TYR A 102 7.78 -5.76 -17.44
N ASP A 103 8.85 -4.98 -17.60
CA ASP A 103 8.76 -3.60 -18.08
C ASP A 103 8.54 -3.52 -19.60
N ARG A 104 8.46 -2.29 -20.12
CA ARG A 104 8.31 -1.98 -21.55
C ARG A 104 9.40 -2.54 -22.46
N SER A 105 10.58 -2.83 -21.90
CA SER A 105 11.72 -3.42 -22.63
C SER A 105 11.68 -4.94 -22.56
N ASN A 106 10.60 -5.52 -22.02
CA ASN A 106 10.42 -6.94 -21.75
C ASN A 106 11.46 -7.51 -20.78
N THR A 107 12.04 -6.66 -19.93
CA THR A 107 12.95 -7.09 -18.87
C THR A 107 12.13 -7.50 -17.64
N GLN A 108 12.40 -8.68 -17.08
CA GLN A 108 11.75 -9.11 -15.84
C GLN A 108 12.20 -8.21 -14.69
N VAL A 109 11.29 -7.37 -14.18
CA VAL A 109 11.56 -6.43 -13.08
C VAL A 109 11.24 -7.00 -11.71
N ARG A 110 10.34 -8.00 -11.65
CA ARG A 110 9.94 -8.67 -10.42
C ARG A 110 9.61 -10.14 -10.70
N ALA A 111 9.95 -11.01 -9.75
CA ALA A 111 9.62 -12.43 -9.79
C ALA A 111 9.14 -12.91 -8.43
N PHE A 112 8.29 -13.93 -8.44
CA PHE A 112 7.65 -14.52 -7.27
C PHE A 112 7.67 -16.04 -7.36
N THR A 113 7.64 -16.69 -6.20
CA THR A 113 7.59 -18.15 -6.08
C THR A 113 6.60 -18.51 -5.00
N TYR A 114 5.79 -19.54 -5.26
CA TYR A 114 4.72 -19.99 -4.38
C TYR A 114 4.94 -21.44 -3.95
N ASP A 115 4.33 -21.81 -2.83
CA ASP A 115 4.29 -23.17 -2.34
C ASP A 115 3.37 -24.03 -3.21
N ALA A 116 3.93 -25.05 -3.85
CA ALA A 116 3.18 -25.95 -4.72
C ALA A 116 2.09 -26.76 -3.99
N GLN A 117 2.20 -26.92 -2.66
CA GLN A 117 1.22 -27.65 -1.85
C GLN A 117 0.15 -26.72 -1.26
N HIS A 118 0.41 -25.42 -1.19
CA HIS A 118 -0.48 -24.44 -0.58
C HIS A 118 -0.71 -23.25 -1.54
N PRO A 119 -1.69 -23.35 -2.46
CA PRO A 119 -2.00 -22.27 -3.39
C PRO A 119 -2.19 -20.92 -2.70
N GLY A 120 -1.60 -19.87 -3.28
CA GLY A 120 -1.58 -18.50 -2.77
C GLY A 120 -0.46 -18.21 -1.77
N ARG A 121 0.26 -19.22 -1.27
CA ARG A 121 1.33 -19.04 -0.28
C ARG A 121 2.66 -18.69 -0.94
N MET A 122 3.00 -17.40 -1.02
CA MET A 122 4.26 -16.92 -1.61
C MET A 122 5.48 -17.26 -0.74
N VAL A 123 6.37 -18.13 -1.20
CA VAL A 123 7.59 -18.52 -0.46
C VAL A 123 8.82 -17.69 -0.81
N ALA A 124 8.82 -16.97 -1.94
CA ALA A 124 9.90 -16.05 -2.28
C ALA A 124 9.46 -14.94 -3.23
N HIS A 125 10.20 -13.83 -3.21
CA HIS A 125 10.14 -12.82 -4.26
C HIS A 125 11.48 -12.11 -4.45
N ARG A 126 11.69 -11.51 -5.62
CA ARG A 126 12.88 -10.70 -5.94
C ARG A 126 12.59 -9.60 -6.95
N TYR A 127 13.43 -8.58 -6.93
CA TYR A 127 13.55 -7.60 -8.01
C TYR A 127 14.63 -8.06 -9.01
N ALA A 128 14.63 -7.50 -10.22
CA ALA A 128 15.67 -7.73 -11.21
C ALA A 128 17.08 -7.55 -10.63
N GLY A 129 17.95 -8.53 -10.84
CA GLY A 129 19.36 -8.46 -10.41
C GLY A 129 19.56 -8.42 -8.88
N ARG A 130 18.54 -8.70 -8.08
CA ARG A 130 18.61 -8.72 -6.62
C ARG A 130 18.40 -10.14 -6.10
N PRO A 131 19.07 -10.55 -5.00
CA PRO A 131 18.78 -11.82 -4.35
C PRO A 131 17.34 -11.86 -3.82
N GLU A 132 16.84 -13.06 -3.56
CA GLU A 132 15.46 -13.29 -3.10
C GLU A 132 15.26 -12.95 -1.63
N MET A 133 14.08 -12.42 -1.33
CA MET A 133 13.47 -12.50 0.00
C MET A 133 12.69 -13.81 0.08
N ARG A 134 12.83 -14.56 1.17
CA ARG A 134 12.18 -15.87 1.36
C ARG A 134 11.35 -15.92 2.62
N TYR A 135 10.34 -16.79 2.61
CA TYR A 135 9.40 -16.97 3.71
C TYR A 135 9.23 -18.46 4.05
N ARG A 136 9.10 -18.77 5.34
CA ARG A 136 8.58 -20.04 5.83
C ARG A 136 7.31 -19.81 6.63
N TYR A 137 6.46 -20.82 6.64
CA TYR A 137 5.14 -20.76 7.24
C TYR A 137 4.92 -21.89 8.24
N ASP A 138 4.08 -21.65 9.24
CA ASP A 138 3.50 -22.72 10.04
C ASP A 138 2.33 -23.42 9.32
N ASP A 139 1.79 -24.46 9.94
CA ASP A 139 0.67 -25.24 9.39
C ASP A 139 -0.62 -24.41 9.26
N THR A 140 -0.74 -23.33 10.03
CA THR A 140 -1.87 -22.38 9.94
C THR A 140 -1.67 -21.30 8.88
N GLY A 141 -0.51 -21.26 8.24
CA GLY A 141 -0.18 -20.30 7.18
C GLY A 141 0.34 -18.95 7.64
N ARG A 142 0.80 -18.84 8.89
CA ARG A 142 1.49 -17.64 9.39
C ARG A 142 2.98 -17.73 9.08
N VAL A 143 3.62 -16.60 8.78
CA VAL A 143 5.05 -16.54 8.49
C VAL A 143 5.86 -16.77 9.77
N VAL A 144 6.64 -17.84 9.85
CA VAL A 144 7.51 -18.15 11.00
C VAL A 144 8.96 -17.76 10.77
N GLU A 145 9.37 -17.57 9.51
CA GLU A 145 10.71 -17.11 9.16
C GLU A 145 10.65 -16.23 7.92
N GLN A 146 11.38 -15.12 7.94
CA GLN A 146 11.67 -14.29 6.79
C GLN A 146 13.19 -14.19 6.63
N LEU A 147 13.71 -14.46 5.44
CA LEU A 147 15.12 -14.30 5.10
C LEU A 147 15.26 -13.20 4.06
N ASN A 148 16.03 -12.16 4.36
CA ASN A 148 16.27 -11.06 3.44
C ASN A 148 17.44 -11.32 2.48
N PRO A 149 17.54 -10.53 1.40
CA PRO A 149 18.62 -10.67 0.42
C PRO A 149 20.04 -10.51 0.98
N ALA A 150 20.21 -9.88 2.15
CA ALA A 150 21.49 -9.70 2.82
C ALA A 150 21.84 -10.86 3.78
N GLY A 151 21.02 -11.93 3.82
CA GLY A 151 21.20 -13.06 4.71
C GLY A 151 20.74 -12.82 6.15
N LEU A 152 20.11 -11.68 6.44
CA LEU A 152 19.50 -11.41 7.74
C LEU A 152 18.13 -12.09 7.82
N SER A 153 17.85 -12.73 8.94
CA SER A 153 16.61 -13.46 9.19
C SER A 153 15.80 -12.84 10.31
N TYR A 154 14.48 -12.92 10.20
CA TYR A 154 13.54 -12.70 11.29
C TYR A 154 12.76 -13.99 11.54
N ARG A 155 12.71 -14.44 12.79
CA ARG A 155 11.88 -15.57 13.23
C ARG A 155 10.71 -15.05 14.06
N TYR A 156 9.53 -15.60 13.82
CA TYR A 156 8.29 -15.20 14.49
C TYR A 156 7.74 -16.38 15.29
N GLN A 157 7.43 -16.11 16.56
CA GLN A 157 6.71 -17.04 17.43
C GLN A 157 5.39 -16.40 17.81
N TYR A 158 4.30 -17.12 17.59
CA TYR A 158 2.95 -16.62 17.81
C TYR A 158 2.30 -17.34 18.98
N GLU A 159 1.84 -16.56 19.95
CA GLU A 159 1.09 -17.02 21.11
C GLU A 159 -0.30 -16.36 21.11
N GLN A 160 -1.14 -16.71 22.10
CA GLN A 160 -2.51 -16.20 22.18
C GLN A 160 -2.56 -14.67 22.32
N ASP A 161 -1.67 -14.10 23.13
CA ASP A 161 -1.65 -12.68 23.48
C ASP A 161 -0.35 -11.99 23.05
N ARG A 162 0.62 -12.67 22.43
CA ARG A 162 1.87 -12.04 22.02
C ARG A 162 2.50 -12.62 20.76
N ILE A 163 3.41 -11.85 20.17
CA ILE A 163 4.27 -12.24 19.06
C ILE A 163 5.71 -11.93 19.44
N THR A 164 6.58 -12.93 19.42
CA THR A 164 8.03 -12.74 19.63
C THR A 164 8.74 -12.72 18.29
N VAL A 165 9.45 -11.64 17.99
CA VAL A 165 10.28 -11.47 16.80
C VAL A 165 11.74 -11.59 17.20
N THR A 166 12.48 -12.49 16.55
CA THR A 166 13.92 -12.68 16.80
C THR A 166 14.70 -12.42 15.52
N ASP A 167 15.62 -11.46 15.56
CA ASP A 167 16.47 -11.15 14.40
C ASP A 167 17.68 -12.10 14.27
N SER A 168 18.51 -11.89 13.24
CA SER A 168 19.71 -12.68 12.98
C SER A 168 20.79 -12.58 14.05
N LEU A 169 20.73 -11.55 14.91
CA LEU A 169 21.63 -11.34 16.04
C LEU A 169 21.05 -11.92 17.35
N ASN A 170 19.93 -12.65 17.26
CA ASN A 170 19.15 -13.16 18.39
C ASN A 170 18.63 -12.08 19.34
N ARG A 171 18.52 -10.83 18.86
CA ARG A 171 17.81 -9.77 19.58
C ARG A 171 16.32 -10.05 19.48
N ARG A 172 15.63 -9.98 20.62
CA ARG A 172 14.21 -10.32 20.75
C ARG A 172 13.37 -9.07 20.96
N GLU A 173 12.34 -8.92 20.16
CA GLU A 173 11.26 -7.96 20.35
C GLU A 173 9.98 -8.73 20.68
N VAL A 174 9.26 -8.34 21.72
CA VAL A 174 7.98 -8.96 22.11
C VAL A 174 6.86 -7.95 21.93
N LEU A 175 5.90 -8.30 21.08
CA LEU A 175 4.68 -7.54 20.84
C LEU A 175 3.55 -8.18 21.62
N HIS A 176 3.06 -7.52 22.67
CA HIS A 176 1.85 -7.95 23.36
C HIS A 176 0.64 -7.37 22.64
N THR A 177 -0.36 -8.22 22.45
CA THR A 177 -1.50 -7.98 21.58
C THR A 177 -2.82 -8.22 22.28
N GLU A 178 -3.80 -7.39 21.96
CA GLU A 178 -5.19 -7.56 22.38
C GLU A 178 -6.11 -7.67 21.16
N GLY A 179 -7.26 -8.33 21.33
CA GLY A 179 -8.23 -8.57 20.27
C GLY A 179 -8.22 -10.02 19.75
N GLY A 180 -9.10 -10.30 18.79
CA GLY A 180 -9.32 -11.63 18.23
C GLY A 180 -9.71 -11.57 16.74
N ALA A 181 -9.90 -12.74 16.12
CA ALA A 181 -10.39 -12.90 14.74
C ALA A 181 -9.60 -12.11 13.67
N GLY A 182 -8.27 -11.96 13.85
CA GLY A 182 -7.39 -11.28 12.89
C GLY A 182 -7.18 -9.78 13.15
N LEU A 183 -7.96 -9.16 14.03
CA LEU A 183 -7.82 -7.76 14.43
C LEU A 183 -7.09 -7.64 15.77
N LYS A 184 -5.78 -7.98 15.75
CA LYS A 184 -4.91 -7.83 16.91
C LYS A 184 -4.24 -6.46 16.89
N ARG A 185 -4.32 -5.73 18.00
CA ARG A 185 -3.63 -4.46 18.21
C ARG A 185 -2.45 -4.65 19.15
N VAL A 186 -1.33 -3.99 18.92
CA VAL A 186 -0.15 -4.07 19.79
C VAL A 186 -0.29 -3.08 20.93
N VAL A 187 -0.53 -3.56 22.14
CA VAL A 187 -0.73 -2.71 23.34
C VAL A 187 0.55 -2.45 24.11
N LYS A 188 1.55 -3.31 23.95
CA LYS A 188 2.88 -3.17 24.56
C LYS A 188 3.94 -3.74 23.64
N LYS A 189 5.06 -3.04 23.51
CA LYS A 189 6.24 -3.49 22.77
C LYS A 189 7.44 -3.49 23.69
N GLU A 190 8.08 -4.64 23.82
CA GLU A 190 9.33 -4.82 24.55
C GLU A 190 10.46 -5.01 23.53
N LEU A 191 11.46 -4.13 23.57
CA LEU A 191 12.63 -4.18 22.71
C LEU A 191 13.74 -5.03 23.36
N ALA A 192 14.71 -5.42 22.53
CA ALA A 192 15.81 -6.28 22.95
C ALA A 192 16.73 -5.63 24.00
N ASP A 193 16.76 -4.30 24.07
CA ASP A 193 17.50 -3.53 25.07
C ASP A 193 16.73 -3.40 26.41
N GLY A 194 15.54 -3.99 26.51
CA GLY A 194 14.66 -3.90 27.67
C GLY A 194 13.73 -2.68 27.67
N SER A 195 13.83 -1.79 26.67
CA SER A 195 12.93 -0.65 26.53
C SER A 195 11.49 -1.12 26.29
N VAL A 196 10.52 -0.49 26.94
CA VAL A 196 9.11 -0.86 26.85
C VAL A 196 8.27 0.34 26.43
N THR A 197 7.43 0.18 25.41
CA THR A 197 6.41 1.18 25.07
C THR A 197 5.01 0.59 25.19
N HIS A 198 4.02 1.45 25.41
CA HIS A 198 2.61 1.07 25.47
C HIS A 198 1.77 1.92 24.52
N SER A 199 0.70 1.33 24.00
CA SER A 199 -0.27 1.98 23.12
C SER A 199 -1.68 1.80 23.70
N GLY A 200 -2.41 2.91 23.83
CA GLY A 200 -3.82 2.93 24.19
C GLY A 200 -4.69 3.04 22.95
N TYR A 201 -5.83 2.36 22.95
CA TYR A 201 -6.78 2.37 21.84
C TYR A 201 -8.20 2.57 22.33
N ASP A 202 -9.05 3.18 21.50
CA ASP A 202 -10.49 3.19 21.74
C ASP A 202 -11.18 1.88 21.27
N ALA A 203 -12.51 1.82 21.42
CA ALA A 203 -13.30 0.66 21.03
C ALA A 203 -13.26 0.39 19.51
N ALA A 204 -13.08 1.42 18.69
CA ALA A 204 -12.92 1.32 17.24
C ALA A 204 -11.49 0.91 16.82
N GLY A 205 -10.56 0.80 17.77
CA GLY A 205 -9.17 0.43 17.51
C GLY A 205 -8.28 1.59 17.09
N ARG A 206 -8.73 2.84 17.27
CA ARG A 206 -7.94 4.05 16.97
C ARG A 206 -7.03 4.37 18.13
N LEU A 207 -5.82 4.83 17.84
CA LEU A 207 -4.79 5.16 18.84
C LEU A 207 -5.20 6.39 19.65
N THR A 208 -5.26 6.26 20.97
CA THR A 208 -5.64 7.35 21.90
C THR A 208 -4.50 7.75 22.83
N ALA A 209 -3.48 6.91 22.98
CA ALA A 209 -2.30 7.26 23.75
C ALA A 209 -1.08 6.45 23.35
N GLN A 210 0.10 7.02 23.58
CA GLN A 210 1.38 6.32 23.56
C GLN A 210 2.17 6.64 24.81
N THR A 211 2.80 5.63 25.41
CA THR A 211 3.74 5.80 26.51
C THR A 211 5.11 5.28 26.07
N ASP A 212 6.11 6.14 26.12
CA ASP A 212 7.47 5.79 25.72
C ASP A 212 8.23 5.01 26.80
N ALA A 213 9.47 4.63 26.49
CA ALA A 213 10.33 3.88 27.40
C ALA A 213 10.74 4.64 28.67
N ALA A 214 10.62 5.97 28.67
CA ALA A 214 10.84 6.80 29.85
C ALA A 214 9.56 6.97 30.69
N GLY A 215 8.45 6.30 30.32
CA GLY A 215 7.16 6.43 31.00
C GLY A 215 6.41 7.71 30.65
N ARG A 216 6.87 8.47 29.65
CA ARG A 216 6.25 9.73 29.24
C ARG A 216 5.08 9.43 28.31
N ARG A 217 3.93 10.00 28.61
CA ARG A 217 2.66 9.71 27.93
C ARG A 217 2.23 10.87 27.03
N THR A 218 1.97 10.55 25.77
CA THR A 218 1.32 11.44 24.80
C THR A 218 -0.10 10.93 24.56
N GLU A 219 -1.08 11.83 24.58
CA GLU A 219 -2.49 11.51 24.37
C GLU A 219 -3.01 12.15 23.09
N TYR A 220 -3.97 11.48 22.45
CA TYR A 220 -4.57 11.89 21.19
C TYR A 220 -6.09 11.96 21.35
N GLY A 221 -6.65 13.17 21.27
CA GLY A 221 -8.08 13.36 21.13
C GLY A 221 -8.52 13.08 19.69
N LEU A 222 -9.67 12.44 19.53
CA LEU A 222 -10.19 12.01 18.24
C LEU A 222 -11.63 12.47 18.04
N ASN A 223 -11.94 12.94 16.83
CA ASN A 223 -13.32 13.12 16.41
C ASN A 223 -14.01 11.75 16.35
N VAL A 224 -15.14 11.62 17.03
CA VAL A 224 -15.88 10.35 17.13
C VAL A 224 -16.44 9.86 15.80
N VAL A 225 -16.71 10.77 14.85
CA VAL A 225 -17.30 10.43 13.54
C VAL A 225 -16.21 10.26 12.49
N SER A 226 -15.36 11.26 12.29
CA SER A 226 -14.35 11.23 11.22
C SER A 226 -13.11 10.42 11.60
N GLY A 227 -12.78 10.32 12.89
CA GLY A 227 -11.53 9.73 13.37
C GLY A 227 -10.31 10.63 13.25
N ASP A 228 -10.49 11.88 12.82
CA ASP A 228 -9.41 12.86 12.76
C ASP A 228 -8.92 13.20 14.18
N ILE A 229 -7.63 13.48 14.30
CA ILE A 229 -7.02 13.93 15.55
C ILE A 229 -7.49 15.36 15.84
N THR A 230 -8.14 15.58 16.97
CA THR A 230 -8.59 16.93 17.41
C THR A 230 -7.57 17.62 18.28
N ASP A 231 -6.76 16.86 19.00
CA ASP A 231 -5.74 17.38 19.89
C ASP A 231 -4.64 16.35 20.16
N ILE A 232 -3.45 16.87 20.47
CA ILE A 232 -2.32 16.09 20.96
C ILE A 232 -1.87 16.74 22.26
N THR A 233 -1.88 15.98 23.35
CA THR A 233 -1.35 16.41 24.65
C THR A 233 -0.02 15.72 24.92
N THR A 234 1.05 16.49 25.02
CA THR A 234 2.40 15.98 25.29
C THR A 234 2.60 15.69 26.80
N PRO A 235 3.65 14.95 27.18
CA PRO A 235 3.87 14.53 28.57
C PRO A 235 4.04 15.66 29.59
N ASP A 236 4.42 16.86 29.13
CA ASP A 236 4.52 18.09 29.92
C ASP A 236 3.19 18.85 30.04
N GLY A 237 2.09 18.26 29.56
CA GLY A 237 0.73 18.83 29.60
C GLY A 237 0.46 19.89 28.53
N ARG A 238 1.37 20.07 27.57
CA ARG A 238 1.18 21.03 26.47
C ARG A 238 0.27 20.43 25.40
N GLU A 239 -0.71 21.21 24.97
CA GLU A 239 -1.75 20.75 24.04
C GLU A 239 -1.62 21.46 22.69
N THR A 240 -1.69 20.70 21.60
CA THR A 240 -1.87 21.23 20.24
C THR A 240 -3.25 20.84 19.73
N LYS A 241 -4.06 21.78 19.27
CA LYS A 241 -5.42 21.52 18.76
C LYS A 241 -5.48 21.63 17.24
N PHE A 242 -6.31 20.80 16.61
CA PHE A 242 -6.51 20.72 15.17
C PHE A 242 -7.99 20.92 14.83
N TYR A 243 -8.26 21.72 13.81
CA TYR A 243 -9.61 22.03 13.36
C TYR A 243 -9.77 21.69 11.89
N TYR A 244 -10.95 21.20 11.53
CA TYR A 244 -11.26 20.70 10.19
C TYR A 244 -12.55 21.32 9.68
N ASN A 245 -12.68 21.43 8.36
CA ASN A 245 -13.96 21.72 7.71
C ASN A 245 -14.76 20.43 7.43
N ASP A 246 -15.95 20.57 6.86
CA ASP A 246 -16.84 19.45 6.52
C ASP A 246 -16.29 18.51 5.43
N GLY A 247 -15.24 18.93 4.71
CA GLY A 247 -14.50 18.11 3.76
C GLY A 247 -13.32 17.35 4.37
N ASN A 248 -13.23 17.28 5.71
CA ASN A 248 -12.09 16.73 6.47
C ASN A 248 -10.73 17.38 6.14
N GLN A 249 -10.74 18.66 5.74
CA GLN A 249 -9.52 19.40 5.46
C GLN A 249 -9.12 20.24 6.67
N LEU A 250 -7.83 20.21 7.03
CA LEU A 250 -7.28 20.92 8.18
C LEU A 250 -7.36 22.45 7.95
N THR A 251 -8.16 23.15 8.75
CA THR A 251 -8.37 24.60 8.66
C THR A 251 -7.57 25.40 9.67
N ALA A 252 -7.24 24.82 10.84
CA ALA A 252 -6.40 25.49 11.82
C ALA A 252 -5.60 24.52 12.70
N VAL A 253 -4.44 25.00 13.16
CA VAL A 253 -3.63 24.36 14.20
C VAL A 253 -3.31 25.40 15.26
N VAL A 254 -3.70 25.14 16.50
CA VAL A 254 -3.38 25.99 17.66
C VAL A 254 -2.27 25.32 18.46
N SER A 255 -1.11 25.96 18.52
CA SER A 255 0.06 25.50 19.26
C SER A 255 -0.10 25.69 20.77
N PRO A 256 0.71 25.04 21.61
CA PRO A 256 0.58 25.15 23.06
C PRO A 256 0.85 26.55 23.64
N ASP A 257 1.46 27.46 22.88
CA ASP A 257 1.64 28.86 23.27
C ASP A 257 0.49 29.77 22.81
N GLY A 258 -0.59 29.19 22.28
CA GLY A 258 -1.78 29.89 21.81
C GLY A 258 -1.66 30.48 20.40
N LEU A 259 -0.50 30.37 19.75
CA LEU A 259 -0.33 30.82 18.37
C LEU A 259 -0.99 29.85 17.39
N GLU A 260 -1.60 30.40 16.35
CA GLU A 260 -2.43 29.67 15.40
C GLU A 260 -1.88 29.78 13.98
N SER A 261 -1.89 28.68 13.23
CA SER A 261 -1.79 28.68 11.77
C SER A 261 -3.14 28.32 11.16
N ARG A 262 -3.51 28.95 10.04
CA ARG A 262 -4.81 28.77 9.37
C ARG A 262 -4.64 28.40 7.91
N ARG A 263 -5.61 27.67 7.37
CA ARG A 263 -5.70 27.29 5.95
C ARG A 263 -7.14 27.50 5.46
N GLU A 264 -7.26 27.96 4.23
CA GLU A 264 -8.53 28.15 3.54
C GLU A 264 -8.51 27.41 2.22
N TYR A 265 -9.65 26.83 1.86
CA TYR A 265 -9.82 26.02 0.66
C TYR A 265 -10.98 26.55 -0.18
N ASP A 266 -10.90 26.40 -1.50
CA ASP A 266 -12.03 26.63 -2.39
C ASP A 266 -12.99 25.43 -2.44
N GLU A 267 -14.07 25.53 -3.20
CA GLU A 267 -15.10 24.49 -3.32
C GLU A 267 -14.56 23.14 -3.85
N PRO A 268 -13.65 23.10 -4.85
CA PRO A 268 -12.92 21.89 -5.21
C PRO A 268 -11.95 21.33 -4.14
N GLY A 269 -11.74 22.04 -3.03
CA GLY A 269 -10.85 21.62 -1.95
C GLY A 269 -9.38 22.01 -2.17
N ARG A 270 -9.07 22.95 -3.06
CA ARG A 270 -7.71 23.44 -3.30
C ARG A 270 -7.36 24.54 -2.32
N LEU A 271 -6.11 24.56 -1.84
CA LEU A 271 -5.64 25.57 -0.90
C LEU A 271 -5.62 26.95 -1.56
N VAL A 272 -6.30 27.94 -0.98
CA VAL A 272 -6.34 29.33 -1.49
C VAL A 272 -5.64 30.33 -0.58
N SER A 273 -5.50 30.01 0.70
CA SER A 273 -4.80 30.83 1.68
C SER A 273 -4.16 29.96 2.75
N GLU A 274 -2.93 30.28 3.14
CA GLU A 274 -2.27 29.73 4.32
C GLU A 274 -1.68 30.87 5.14
N THR A 275 -2.09 30.97 6.40
CA THR A 275 -1.52 31.88 7.39
C THR A 275 -0.64 31.08 8.32
N SER A 276 0.64 31.40 8.35
CA SER A 276 1.62 30.77 9.23
C SER A 276 1.36 31.17 10.69
N ARG A 277 2.00 30.43 11.59
CA ARG A 277 1.97 30.71 13.03
C ARG A 277 2.52 32.09 13.42
N SER A 278 3.38 32.70 12.58
CA SER A 278 3.89 34.07 12.78
C SER A 278 2.94 35.14 12.24
N GLY A 279 1.82 34.76 11.61
CA GLY A 279 0.84 35.66 11.01
C GLY A 279 1.11 35.99 9.54
N GLU A 280 2.19 35.48 8.95
CA GLU A 280 2.48 35.68 7.53
C GLU A 280 1.50 34.87 6.68
N THR A 281 0.86 35.52 5.70
CA THR A 281 -0.14 34.87 4.85
C THR A 281 0.36 34.75 3.42
N VAL A 282 0.27 33.55 2.85
CA VAL A 282 0.48 33.26 1.44
C VAL A 282 -0.87 32.94 0.81
N ARG A 283 -1.16 33.55 -0.35
CA ARG A 283 -2.37 33.28 -1.14
C ARG A 283 -2.03 32.59 -2.43
N TYR A 284 -2.88 31.65 -2.83
CA TYR A 284 -2.72 30.82 -4.01
C TYR A 284 -3.83 31.15 -5.01
N ARG A 285 -3.48 31.29 -6.29
CA ARG A 285 -4.47 31.41 -7.37
C ARG A 285 -4.24 30.36 -8.42
N TYR A 286 -5.35 29.88 -8.95
CA TYR A 286 -5.44 28.91 -10.03
C TYR A 286 -5.92 29.63 -11.29
N ASP A 287 -5.41 29.21 -12.43
CA ASP A 287 -5.79 29.72 -13.75
C ASP A 287 -7.21 29.29 -14.16
N ASP A 288 -7.60 28.05 -13.86
CA ASP A 288 -8.96 27.56 -14.11
C ASP A 288 -9.47 26.53 -13.07
N ALA A 289 -10.68 26.02 -13.28
CA ALA A 289 -11.39 25.13 -12.36
C ALA A 289 -10.81 23.69 -12.28
N HIS A 290 -10.07 23.24 -13.28
CA HIS A 290 -9.49 21.90 -13.38
C HIS A 290 -8.03 21.86 -12.91
N SER A 291 -7.41 23.02 -12.70
CA SER A 291 -6.02 23.07 -12.27
C SER A 291 -5.83 22.58 -10.85
N GLU A 292 -5.01 21.55 -10.69
CA GLU A 292 -4.64 20.96 -9.41
C GLU A 292 -3.53 21.75 -8.71
N LEU A 293 -2.75 22.53 -9.47
CA LEU A 293 -1.62 23.31 -8.98
C LEU A 293 -1.88 24.81 -9.12
N PRO A 294 -1.42 25.62 -8.16
CA PRO A 294 -1.57 27.07 -8.23
C PRO A 294 -0.71 27.65 -9.35
N ALA A 295 -1.28 28.54 -10.16
CA ALA A 295 -0.56 29.33 -11.16
C ALA A 295 0.28 30.44 -10.52
N THR A 296 -0.22 31.03 -9.42
CA THR A 296 0.52 32.08 -8.70
C THR A 296 0.44 31.93 -7.19
N THR A 297 1.50 32.39 -6.54
CA THR A 297 1.52 32.63 -5.09
C THR A 297 1.81 34.09 -4.79
N THR A 298 1.05 34.69 -3.88
CA THR A 298 1.31 36.04 -3.35
C THR A 298 1.67 35.94 -1.88
N ASP A 299 2.85 36.41 -1.49
CA ASP A 299 3.31 36.39 -0.09
C ASP A 299 2.75 37.57 0.73
N ALA A 300 3.11 37.61 2.02
CA ALA A 300 2.64 38.63 2.96
C ALA A 300 3.09 40.05 2.60
N THR A 301 4.15 40.20 1.80
CA THR A 301 4.64 41.51 1.31
C THR A 301 3.89 41.98 0.07
N GLY A 302 3.04 41.13 -0.52
CA GLY A 302 2.37 41.36 -1.79
C GLY A 302 3.22 40.92 -3.00
N SER A 303 4.40 40.35 -2.78
CA SER A 303 5.24 39.85 -3.88
C SER A 303 4.60 38.61 -4.49
N THR A 304 4.48 38.61 -5.81
CA THR A 304 3.82 37.53 -6.55
C THR A 304 4.83 36.72 -7.35
N ARG A 305 4.75 35.40 -7.26
CA ARG A 305 5.56 34.45 -8.02
C ARG A 305 4.67 33.60 -8.91
N GLN A 306 5.01 33.53 -10.18
CA GLN A 306 4.44 32.55 -11.12
C GLN A 306 5.04 31.19 -10.84
N MET A 307 4.19 30.17 -10.81
CA MET A 307 4.61 28.77 -10.71
C MET A 307 4.54 28.17 -12.11
N THR A 308 5.68 27.67 -12.58
CA THR A 308 5.88 27.03 -13.89
C THR A 308 6.08 25.54 -13.73
#